data_AF-A0A4Z2FFB2-F1
#
_entry.id   AF-A0A4Z2FFB2-F1
#
_cell.length_a   1.000
_cell.length_b   1.000
_cell.length_c   1.000
_cell.angle_alpha   90.00
_cell.angle_beta   90.00
_cell.angle_gamma   90.00
#
_symmetry.space_group_name_H-M   'P 1'
#
loop_
_entity.id
_entity.type
_entity.pdbx_description
1 polymer ?
#
loop_
_entity_poly.entity_id
_entity_poly.type
_entity_poly.pdbx_seq_one_letter_code
_entity_poly.pdbx_strand_id
1 'polypeptide(L)' 'MRRSDDNEKTLHSRLEAYHRQTVPLVQYYSARGLHAAVNAAQSPDLVFASIVAAFADATETPARAVACKDRVFFINK' A
#
# COMPACT_ATOMS: atom_id res chain seq x y z
N MET A 1 1.42 20.12 -24.19
CA MET A 1 0.92 21.01 -23.12
C MET A 1 1.27 20.35 -21.79
N ARG A 2 2.24 20.90 -21.04
CA ARG A 2 2.70 20.37 -19.74
C ARG A 2 2.05 21.22 -18.63
N ARG A 3 1.56 20.60 -17.57
CA ARG A 3 0.85 21.32 -16.50
C ARG A 3 1.85 22.14 -15.68
N SER A 4 1.48 23.34 -15.26
CA SER A 4 2.39 24.27 -14.57
C SER A 4 2.76 23.82 -13.15
N ASP A 5 2.01 22.88 -12.57
CA ASP A 5 2.28 22.28 -11.26
C ASP A 5 3.18 21.03 -11.32
N ASP A 6 3.57 20.57 -12.51
CA ASP A 6 4.56 19.48 -12.71
C ASP A 6 5.99 20.01 -12.57
N ASN A 7 6.31 20.57 -11.41
CA ASN A 7 7.64 21.01 -11.03
C ASN A 7 8.20 20.16 -9.88
N GLU A 8 9.53 20.02 -9.83
CA GLU A 8 10.24 19.19 -8.85
C GLU A 8 9.87 19.58 -7.40
N LYS A 9 9.81 20.87 -7.10
CA LYS A 9 9.48 21.38 -5.76
C LYS A 9 8.09 20.95 -5.31
N THR A 10 7.10 20.98 -6.20
CA THR A 10 5.73 20.55 -5.96
C THR A 10 5.62 19.03 -5.82
N LEU A 11 6.42 18.26 -6.57
CA LEU A 11 6.47 16.80 -6.42
C LEU A 11 7.08 16.38 -5.08
N HIS A 12 8.18 17.01 -4.67
CA HIS A 12 8.80 16.75 -3.37
C HIS A 12 7.86 17.06 -2.20
N SER A 13 7.20 18.22 -2.21
CA SER A 13 6.27 18.58 -1.13
C SER A 13 5.05 17.65 -1.06
N ARG A 14 4.53 17.20 -2.21
CA ARG A 14 3.46 16.20 -2.27
C ARG A 14 3.92 14.85 -1.72
N LEU A 15 5.12 14.40 -2.07
CA LEU A 15 5.68 13.13 -1.60
C LEU A 15 5.93 13.15 -0.08
N GLU A 16 6.47 14.26 0.43
CA GLU A 16 6.70 14.43 1.86
C GLU A 16 5.38 14.46 2.65
N ALA A 17 4.39 15.23 2.18
CA ALA A 17 3.07 15.28 2.79
C ALA A 17 2.39 13.90 2.80
N TYR A 18 2.48 13.15 1.70
CA TYR A 18 1.98 11.79 1.61
C TYR A 18 2.62 10.87 2.65
N HIS A 19 3.96 10.84 2.74
CA HIS A 19 4.65 10.00 3.72
C HIS A 19 4.28 10.39 5.15
N ARG A 20 4.27 11.69 5.46
CA ARG A 20 3.90 12.18 6.80
C ARG A 20 2.50 11.75 7.22
N GLN A 21 1.55 11.71 6.28
CA GLN A 21 0.16 11.34 6.54
C GLN A 21 -0.06 9.83 6.56
N THR A 22 0.65 9.06 5.73
CA THR A 22 0.39 7.62 5.56
C THR A 22 1.24 6.73 6.46
N VAL A 23 2.46 7.13 6.83
CA VAL A 23 3.35 6.35 7.71
C VAL A 23 2.68 5.98 9.05
N PRO A 24 1.98 6.88 9.76
CA PRO A 24 1.28 6.52 11.00
C PRO A 24 0.21 5.44 10.79
N LEU A 25 -0.49 5.47 9.65
CA LEU A 25 -1.52 4.47 9.31
C LEU A 25 -0.88 3.11 8.98
N VAL A 26 0.20 3.11 8.19
CA VAL A 26 0.96 1.90 7.87
C VAL A 26 1.46 1.23 9.15
N GLN A 27 2.04 2.01 10.07
CA GLN A 27 2.51 1.52 11.37
C GLN A 27 1.37 0.93 12.19
N TYR A 28 0.23 1.63 12.27
CA TYR A 28 -0.94 1.19 13.01
C TYR A 28 -1.48 -0.16 12.53
N TYR A 29 -1.67 -0.35 11.22
CA TYR A 29 -2.17 -1.62 10.67
C TYR A 29 -1.10 -2.73 10.67
N SER A 30 0.18 -2.37 10.58
CA SER A 30 1.31 -3.31 10.68
C SER A 30 1.39 -3.93 12.08
N ALA A 31 1.29 -3.11 13.13
CA ALA A 31 1.32 -3.59 14.51
C ALA A 31 0.18 -4.57 14.82
N ARG A 32 -0.95 -4.48 14.10
CA ARG A 32 -2.12 -5.36 14.26
C ARG A 32 -2.06 -6.61 13.38
N GLY A 33 -1.01 -6.78 12.57
CA GLY A 33 -0.88 -7.91 11.63
C GLY A 33 -1.92 -7.90 10.49
N LEU A 34 -2.54 -6.75 10.25
CA LEU A 34 -3.57 -6.54 9.23
C LEU A 34 -3.00 -5.92 7.95
N HIS A 35 -1.76 -5.44 7.99
CA HIS A 35 -1.09 -4.81 6.87
C HIS A 35 -0.40 -5.83 5.96
N ALA A 36 -0.64 -5.70 4.66
CA ALA A 36 0.16 -6.36 3.62
C ALA A 36 0.90 -5.29 2.80
N ALA A 37 2.24 -5.36 2.81
CA ALA A 37 3.10 -4.45 2.06
C ALA A 37 3.33 -4.97 0.64
N VAL A 38 3.11 -4.11 -0.36
CA VAL A 38 3.43 -4.40 -1.76
C VAL A 38 4.50 -3.43 -2.25
N ASN A 39 5.55 -3.95 -2.89
CA ASN A 39 6.66 -3.15 -3.43
C ASN A 39 6.34 -2.63 -4.83
N ALA A 40 6.12 -1.32 -4.99
CA ALA A 40 5.80 -0.71 -6.29
C ALA A 40 7.00 -0.38 -7.17
N ALA A 41 8.24 -0.57 -6.70
CA ALA A 41 9.44 -0.38 -7.51
C ALA A 41 9.68 -1.53 -8.52
N GLN A 42 8.89 -2.61 -8.44
CA GLN A 42 8.96 -3.74 -9.36
C GLN A 42 8.21 -3.46 -10.67
N SER A 43 8.36 -4.36 -11.64
CA SER A 43 7.58 -4.27 -12.88
C SER A 43 6.07 -4.37 -12.56
N PRO A 44 5.21 -3.69 -13.35
CA PRO A 44 3.76 -3.71 -13.13
C PRO A 44 3.18 -5.12 -13.02
N ASP A 45 3.69 -6.07 -13.81
CA ASP A 45 3.24 -7.46 -13.79
C ASP A 45 3.53 -8.15 -12.45
N LEU A 46 4.71 -7.90 -11.87
CA LEU A 46 5.10 -8.44 -10.56
C LEU A 46 4.31 -7.80 -9.42
N VAL A 47 4.06 -6.48 -9.52
CA VAL A 47 3.22 -5.77 -8.55
C VAL A 47 1.80 -6.32 -8.58
N PHE A 48 1.23 -6.51 -9.78
CA PHE A 48 -0.09 -7.08 -9.95
C PHE A 48 -0.19 -8.50 -9.39
N ALA A 49 0.78 -9.36 -9.71
CA ALA A 49 0.85 -10.71 -9.17
C ALA A 49 0.94 -10.72 -7.64
N SER A 50 1.73 -9.81 -7.06
CA SER A 50 1.85 -9.65 -5.60
C SER A 50 0.54 -9.25 -4.94
N ILE A 51 -0.22 -8.35 -5.58
CA ILE A 51 -1.55 -7.94 -5.10
C ILE A 51 -2.52 -9.12 -5.13
N VAL A 52 -2.57 -9.86 -6.25
CA VAL A 52 -3.45 -11.03 -6.39
C VAL A 52 -3.13 -12.09 -5.34
N ALA A 53 -1.85 -12.40 -5.13
CA ALA A 53 -1.41 -13.34 -4.10
C ALA A 53 -1.85 -12.90 -2.69
N ALA A 54 -1.71 -11.61 -2.37
CA ALA A 54 -2.11 -11.07 -1.08
C ALA A 54 -3.63 -11.15 -0.83
N PHE A 55 -4.45 -11.06 -1.88
CA PHE A 55 -5.89 -11.29 -1.81
C PHE A 55 -6.23 -12.77 -1.64
N ALA A 56 -5.60 -13.67 -2.40
CA ALA A 56 -5.79 -15.12 -2.26
C ALA A 56 -5.47 -15.59 -0.82
N ASP A 57 -4.34 -15.15 -0.27
CA ASP A 57 -3.94 -15.42 1.12
C ASP A 57 -4.98 -14.94 2.15
N ALA A 58 -5.69 -13.84 1.85
CA ALA A 58 -6.73 -13.31 2.72
C ALA A 58 -8.01 -14.16 2.67
N THR A 59 -8.32 -14.78 1.53
CA THR A 59 -9.56 -15.53 1.32
C THR A 59 -9.45 -17.01 1.65
N GLU A 60 -8.27 -17.63 1.53
CA GLU A 60 -8.12 -19.10 1.62
C GLU A 60 -7.93 -19.65 3.04
N THR A 61 -7.73 -18.82 4.07
CA THR A 61 -7.58 -19.32 5.45
C THR A 61 -8.91 -19.26 6.24
N PRO A 62 -9.68 -20.35 6.37
CA PRO A 62 -11.01 -20.33 7.02
C PRO A 62 -10.97 -19.95 8.51
N ALA A 63 -9.85 -20.23 9.21
CA ALA A 63 -9.66 -19.81 10.61
C ALA A 63 -9.43 -18.29 10.77
N ARG A 64 -9.01 -17.59 9.70
CA ARG A 64 -8.67 -16.16 9.70
C ARG A 64 -9.82 -15.30 9.19
N ALA A 65 -10.67 -15.85 8.32
CA ALA A 65 -11.84 -15.17 7.72
C ALA A 65 -12.85 -14.62 8.76
N VAL A 66 -12.91 -15.20 9.97
CA VAL A 66 -13.83 -14.73 11.04
C VAL A 66 -13.25 -13.54 11.83
N ALA A 67 -11.92 -13.35 11.85
CA ALA A 67 -11.24 -12.24 12.52
C ALA A 67 -10.78 -11.12 11.56
N CYS A 68 -10.77 -11.37 10.25
CA CYS A 68 -10.11 -10.58 9.21
C CYS A 68 -11.08 -9.67 8.41
N LYS A 69 -12.05 -9.01 9.05
CA LYS A 69 -12.88 -8.01 8.36
C LYS A 69 -12.11 -6.73 7.96
N ASP A 70 -10.92 -6.51 8.54
CA ASP A 70 -10.20 -5.23 8.47
C ASP A 70 -8.80 -5.33 7.83
N ARG A 71 -8.56 -6.23 6.87
CA ARG A 71 -7.25 -6.30 6.19
C ARG A 71 -7.02 -5.07 5.33
N VAL A 72 -5.85 -4.43 5.49
CA VAL A 72 -5.49 -3.19 4.79
C VAL A 72 -4.24 -3.42 3.96
N PHE A 73 -4.33 -3.16 2.67
CA PHE A 73 -3.21 -3.26 1.73
C PHE A 73 -2.62 -1.86 1.53
N PHE A 74 -1.31 -1.71 1.71
CA PHE A 74 -0.58 -0.52 1.30
C PHE A 74 0.42 -0.88 0.21
N ILE A 75 0.32 -0.14 -0.89
CA ILE A 75 1.26 -0.23 -2.00
C ILE A 75 2.32 0.84 -1.73
N ASN A 76 3.49 0.39 -1.29
CA ASN A 76 4.61 1.27 -1.01
C ASN A 76 5.31 1.63 -2.30
N LYS A 77 5.63 2.92 -2.45
CA LYS A 77 6.42 3.45 -3.57
C LYS A 77 7.82 2.85 -3.59
#